data_AF-A0A8I1W6G8-F1
#
_entry.id   AF-A0A8I1W6G8-F1
#
_cell.length_a   1.000
_cell.length_b   1.000
_cell.length_c   1.000
_cell.angle_alpha   90.00
_cell.angle_beta   90.00
_cell.angle_gamma   90.00
#
_symmetry.space_group_name_H-M   'P 1'
#
loop_
_entity.id
_entity.type
_entity.pdbx_description
1 polymer ?
#
loop_
_entity_poly.entity_id
_entity_poly.type
_entity_poly.pdbx_seq_one_letter_code
_entity_poly.pdbx_strand_id
1 'polypeptide(L)' 'MDLAEATALERIELIAKFVCLGHSSEREKQIALLLIADLAGDVRADRAAQIKKPPVGGLTSGCGTGSQEV' A
#
# COMPACT_ATOMS: atom_id res chain seq x y z
N MET A 1 2.07 4.05 6.53
CA MET A 1 1.32 2.88 6.07
C MET A 1 -0.14 3.27 6.13
N ASP A 2 -0.81 3.29 4.99
CA ASP A 2 -2.25 3.54 4.98
C ASP A 2 -3.02 2.32 5.52
N LEU A 3 -4.30 2.50 5.84
CA LEU A 3 -5.13 1.44 6.41
C LEU A 3 -5.27 0.22 5.46
N ALA A 4 -5.27 0.44 4.14
CA ALA A 4 -5.37 -0.64 3.16
C ALA A 4 -4.07 -1.45 3.10
N GLU A 5 -2.90 -0.79 3.11
CA GLU A 5 -1.58 -1.43 3.17
C GLU A 5 -1.43 -2.28 4.45
N ALA A 6 -1.84 -1.73 5.61
CA ALA A 6 -1.85 -2.48 6.87
C ALA A 6 -2.79 -3.69 6.83
N THR A 7 -4.00 -3.51 6.31
CA THR A 7 -5.00 -4.60 6.16
C THR A 7 -4.49 -5.71 5.23
N ALA A 8 -3.79 -5.35 4.15
CA ALA A 8 -3.24 -6.33 3.22
C ALA A 8 -2.13 -7.18 3.88
N LEU A 9 -1.25 -6.56 4.66
CA LEU A 9 -0.22 -7.28 5.42
C LEU A 9 -0.81 -8.19 6.50
N GLU A 10 -1.83 -7.74 7.22
CA GLU A 10 -2.56 -8.57 8.19
C GLU A 10 -3.22 -9.79 7.52
N ARG A 11 -3.77 -9.63 6.32
CA ARG A 11 -4.32 -10.75 5.53
C ARG A 11 -3.24 -11.76 5.15
N ILE A 12 -2.07 -11.30 4.70
CA ILE A 12 -0.93 -12.17 4.40
C ILE A 12 -0.52 -12.96 5.64
N GLU A 13 -0.41 -12.29 6.80
CA GLU A 13 -0.07 -12.94 8.06
C GLU A 13 -1.11 -14.01 8.46
N LEU A 14 -2.41 -13.70 8.35
CA LEU A 14 -3.47 -14.65 8.67
C LEU A 14 -3.43 -15.90 7.78
N ILE A 15 -3.28 -15.72 6.46
CA ILE A 15 -3.19 -16.84 5.51
C ILE A 15 -1.98 -17.72 5.85
N ALA A 16 -0.81 -17.10 6.09
CA ALA A 16 0.39 -17.82 6.47
C ALA A 16 0.20 -18.61 7.78
N LYS A 17 -0.45 -18.02 8.79
CA LYS A 17 -0.75 -18.70 10.06
C LYS A 17 -1.64 -19.93 9.86
N PHE A 18 -2.74 -19.82 9.11
CA PHE A 18 -3.64 -20.95 8.88
C PHE A 18 -2.95 -22.13 8.18
N VAL A 19 -2.06 -21.81 7.24
CA VAL A 19 -1.40 -22.81 6.39
C VAL A 19 -0.19 -23.46 7.08
N CYS A 20 0.51 -22.71 7.94
CA CYS A 20 1.63 -23.22 8.71
C CYS A 20 1.23 -23.99 9.97
N LEU A 21 0.09 -23.66 10.58
CA LEU A 21 -0.37 -24.26 11.84
C LEU A 21 -1.33 -25.45 11.63
N GLY A 22 -1.93 -25.57 10.44
CA GLY A 22 -2.88 -26.63 10.13
C GLY A 22 -2.21 -27.86 9.48
N HIS A 23 -2.90 -28.99 9.54
CA HIS A 23 -2.68 -30.14 8.65
C HIS A 23 -3.03 -29.80 7.19
N SER A 24 -2.58 -28.65 6.69
CA SER A 24 -2.81 -28.21 5.33
C SER A 24 -2.09 -29.15 4.37
N SER A 25 -2.85 -29.66 3.43
CA SER A 25 -2.35 -30.40 2.29
C SER A 25 -1.38 -29.54 1.46
N GLU A 26 -0.54 -30.20 0.67
CA GLU A 26 0.37 -29.51 -0.25
C GLU A 26 -0.38 -28.59 -1.22
N ARG A 27 -1.57 -29.01 -1.65
CA ARG A 27 -2.44 -28.20 -2.52
C ARG A 27 -2.92 -26.92 -1.83
N GLU A 28 -3.34 -27.00 -0.56
CA GLU A 28 -3.76 -25.82 0.19
C GLU A 28 -2.59 -24.86 0.43
N LYS A 29 -1.39 -25.39 0.70
CA LYS A 29 -0.17 -24.60 0.79
C LYS A 29 0.14 -23.86 -0.51
N GLN A 30 0.04 -24.53 -1.66
CA GLN A 30 0.23 -23.89 -2.96
C GLN A 30 -0.80 -22.80 -3.24
N ILE A 31 -2.08 -23.05 -2.95
CA ILE A 31 -3.14 -22.04 -3.11
C ILE A 31 -2.85 -20.82 -2.22
N ALA A 32 -2.44 -21.04 -0.98
CA ALA A 32 -2.09 -19.96 -0.06
C ALA A 32 -0.88 -19.14 -0.53
N LEU A 33 0.15 -19.80 -1.06
CA LEU A 33 1.32 -19.11 -1.63
C LEU A 33 0.94 -18.23 -2.82
N LEU A 34 0.05 -18.71 -3.70
CA LEU A 34 -0.51 -17.92 -4.80
C LEU A 34 -1.26 -16.68 -4.27
N LEU A 35 -2.15 -16.86 -3.30
CA LEU A 35 -2.90 -15.74 -2.71
C LEU A 35 -2.00 -14.71 -2.02
N ILE A 36 -0.95 -15.15 -1.32
CA ILE A 36 0.04 -14.28 -0.70
C ILE A 36 0.81 -13.50 -1.77
N ALA A 37 1.21 -14.16 -2.87
CA ALA A 37 1.93 -13.51 -3.96
C ALA A 37 1.11 -12.40 -4.62
N ASP A 38 -0.18 -12.64 -4.84
CA ASP A 38 -1.12 -11.67 -5.39
C ASP A 38 -1.28 -10.47 -4.45
N LEU A 39 -1.60 -10.70 -3.17
CA LEU A 39 -1.73 -9.65 -2.15
C LEU A 39 -0.45 -8.81 -1.99
N ALA A 40 0.71 -9.46 -2.02
CA ALA A 40 1.99 -8.77 -1.95
C ALA A 40 2.28 -7.97 -3.24
N GLY A 41 1.76 -8.42 -4.38
CA GLY A 41 1.79 -7.69 -5.65
C GLY A 41 1.05 -6.37 -5.57
N ASP A 42 -0.18 -6.39 -5.06
CA ASP A 42 -1.03 -5.22 -4.90
C ASP A 42 -0.38 -4.18 -3.97
N VAL A 43 0.13 -4.61 -2.81
CA VAL A 43 0.87 -3.74 -1.88
C VAL A 43 2.06 -3.05 -2.53
N ARG A 44 2.83 -3.77 -3.37
CA ARG A 44 3.96 -3.18 -4.10
C ARG A 44 3.49 -2.17 -5.16
N ALA A 45 2.41 -2.47 -5.86
CA ALA A 45 1.86 -1.61 -6.90
C ALA A 45 1.36 -0.28 -6.32
N ASP A 46 0.63 -0.35 -5.21
CA ASP A 46 0.13 0.84 -4.50
C ASP A 46 1.27 1.70 -3.98
N ARG A 47 2.29 1.09 -3.37
CA ARG A 47 3.47 1.81 -2.89
C ARG A 47 4.26 2.44 -4.04
N ALA A 48 4.40 1.76 -5.17
CA ALA A 48 5.04 2.32 -6.37
C ALA A 48 4.24 3.49 -6.96
N ALA A 49 2.91 3.45 -6.90
CA ALA A 49 2.05 4.55 -7.32
C ALA A 49 2.18 5.77 -6.39
N GLN A 50 2.31 5.55 -5.07
CA GLN A 50 2.55 6.62 -4.11
C GLN A 50 3.92 7.31 -4.31
N ILE A 51 4.97 6.55 -4.64
CA ILE A 51 6.31 7.11 -4.94
C ILE A 51 6.30 7.98 -6.21
N LYS A 52 5.47 7.62 -7.20
CA LYS A 52 5.36 8.36 -8.47
C LYS A 52 4.50 9.64 -8.37
N LYS A 53 3.78 9.85 -7.27
CA LYS A 53 2.96 11.05 -7.09
C LYS A 53 3.88 12.21 -6.70
N PRO A 54 4.03 13.26 -7.54
CA PRO A 54 4.82 14.43 -7.14
C PRO A 54 4.23 15.04 -5.86
N PRO A 55 5.05 15.58 -4.94
CA PRO A 55 4.53 16.28 -3.78
C PRO A 55 3.65 17.43 -4.28
N VAL A 56 2.37 17.42 -3.91
CA VAL A 56 1.48 18.56 -4.11
C VAL A 56 2.00 19.65 -3.18
N GLY A 57 2.89 20.50 -3.71
CA GLY A 57 3.37 21.72 -3.07
C GLY A 57 2.20 22.68 -2.90
N GLY A 58 1.96 23.09 -1.66
CA GLY A 58 0.92 24.06 -1.32
C GLY A 58 1.14 25.37 -2.06
N LEU A 59 0.12 25.80 -2.80
CA LEU A 59 0.02 27.18 -3.28
C LEU A 59 -0.43 28.04 -2.08
N THR A 60 0.55 28.68 -1.47
CA THR A 60 0.34 29.87 -0.64
C THR A 60 -0.32 30.95 -1.49
N SER A 61 -1.65 31.04 -1.49
CA SER A 61 -2.37 32.20 -2.01
C SER A 61 -2.52 33.26 -0.92
N GLY A 62 -1.39 33.84 -0.53
CA GLY A 62 -1.33 35.10 0.21
C GLY A 62 -0.89 36.19 -0.75
N CYS A 63 -1.81 36.75 -1.53
CA CYS A 63 -1.53 37.96 -2.31
C CYS A 63 -1.62 39.16 -1.37
N GLY A 64 -0.49 39.50 -0.76
CA GLY A 64 -0.27 40.74 -0.04
C GLY A 64 -0.19 41.91 -1.01
N THR A 65 -0.98 42.94 -0.71
CA THR A 65 -0.93 44.31 -1.24
C THR A 65 0.48 44.91 -1.24
N GLY A 66 0.86 45.58 -2.33
CA GLY A 66 1.80 46.71 -2.28
C GLY A 66 2.83 46.79 -3.41
N SER A 67 2.78 47.94 -4.10
CA SER A 67 3.91 48.67 -4.73
C SER A 67 4.20 48.46 -6.23
N GLN A 68 3.72 49.40 -7.05
CA GLN A 68 4.41 50.17 -8.12
C GLN A 68 3.30 50.91 -8.93
N GLU A 69 3.42 52.15 -9.40
CA GLU A 69 4.56 52.87 -9.96
C GLU A 69 4.30 54.40 -9.96
N VAL A 70 5.39 55.14 -10.26
CA VAL A 70 5.66 56.57 -10.44
C VAL A 70 4.56 57.50 -11.00
#